data_AF-M0IH15-F1
#
_entry.id   AF-M0IH15-F1
#
_cell.length_a   1.000
_cell.length_b   1.000
_cell.length_c   1.000
_cell.angle_alpha   90.00
_cell.angle_beta   90.00
_cell.angle_gamma   90.00
#
_symmetry.space_group_name_H-M   'P 1'
#
loop_
_entity.id
_entity.type
_entity.pdbx_description
1 polymer ?
#
loop_
_entity_poly.entity_id
_entity_poly.type
_entity_poly.pdbx_seq_one_letter_code
_entity_poly.pdbx_strand_id
1 'polypeptide(L)'
;MRFRRELAVVVALFVLVGALARTSAGRFVLPLVSVAVVAALVILLFRTPAYSRTTFGPRTRILESTPNTTDTACVECGSPATTLRRYVREWVVLGVPVVLLDDGENPVCDDHRD
;
A
#
# COMPACT_ATOMS: atom_id res chain seq x y z
N MET A 1 -10.03 -17.38 -20.17
CA MET A 1 -9.27 -18.37 -19.36
C MET A 1 -8.99 -17.91 -17.94
N ARG A 2 -8.70 -16.63 -17.70
CA ARG A 2 -8.46 -16.06 -16.35
C ARG A 2 -9.57 -16.35 -15.33
N PHE A 3 -10.84 -16.16 -15.71
CA PHE A 3 -11.99 -16.39 -14.82
C PHE A 3 -12.15 -17.85 -14.35
N ARG A 4 -11.89 -18.83 -15.23
CA ARG A 4 -11.93 -20.26 -14.87
C ARG A 4 -10.79 -20.63 -13.91
N ARG A 5 -9.61 -20.04 -14.10
CA ARG A 5 -8.46 -20.24 -13.21
C ARG A 5 -8.71 -19.61 -11.84
N GLU A 6 -9.22 -18.38 -11.79
CA GLU A 6 -9.59 -17.70 -10.55
C GLU A 6 -10.68 -18.49 -9.80
N LEU A 7 -11.71 -18.97 -10.50
CA LEU A 7 -12.76 -19.79 -9.89
C LEU A 7 -12.23 -21.13 -9.37
N ALA A 8 -11.35 -21.81 -10.11
CA ALA A 8 -10.72 -23.05 -9.64
C ALA A 8 -9.87 -22.84 -8.38
N VAL A 9 -9.14 -21.73 -8.31
CA VAL A 9 -8.36 -21.34 -7.11
C VAL A 9 -9.28 -21.10 -5.93
N VAL A 10 -10.39 -20.39 -6.12
CA VAL A 10 -11.39 -20.14 -5.07
C VAL A 10 -11.99 -21.44 -4.55
N VAL A 11 -12.41 -22.34 -5.44
CA VAL A 11 -12.98 -23.64 -5.06
C VAL A 11 -11.94 -24.48 -4.30
N ALA A 12 -10.70 -24.54 -4.77
CA ALA A 12 -9.62 -25.26 -4.09
C ALA A 12 -9.36 -24.70 -2.68
N LEU A 13 -9.37 -23.38 -2.52
CA LEU A 13 -9.26 -22.71 -1.22
C LEU A 13 -10.40 -23.12 -0.28
N PHE A 14 -11.65 -23.11 -0.75
CA PHE A 14 -12.78 -23.55 0.08
C PHE A 14 -12.68 -25.01 0.51
N VAL A 15 -12.26 -25.90 -0.39
CA VAL A 15 -12.03 -27.31 -0.06
C VAL A 15 -10.93 -27.46 0.99
N LEU A 16 -9.83 -26.71 0.85
CA LEU A 16 -8.71 -26.73 1.80
C LEU A 16 -9.12 -26.20 3.18
N VAL A 17 -9.85 -25.08 3.23
CA VAL A 17 -10.41 -24.50 4.46
C VAL A 17 -11.38 -25.49 5.12
N GLY A 18 -12.26 -26.11 4.34
CA GLY A 18 -13.20 -27.12 4.83
C GLY A 18 -12.51 -28.38 5.36
N ALA A 19 -11.43 -28.83 4.70
CA ALA A 19 -10.60 -29.92 5.17
C ALA A 19 -9.87 -29.55 6.49
N LEU A 20 -9.29 -28.35 6.57
CA LEU A 20 -8.68 -27.82 7.79
C LEU A 20 -9.70 -27.80 8.93
N ALA A 21 -10.92 -27.30 8.69
CA ALA A 21 -11.98 -27.21 9.70
C ALA A 21 -12.33 -28.55 10.36
N ARG A 22 -12.15 -29.66 9.64
CA ARG A 22 -12.37 -31.03 10.16
C ARG A 22 -11.19 -31.56 10.97
N THR A 23 -10.03 -30.92 10.93
CA THR A 23 -8.87 -31.28 11.75
C THR A 23 -8.94 -30.60 13.12
N SER A 24 -8.40 -31.24 14.15
CA SER A 24 -8.28 -30.66 15.50
C SER A 24 -7.49 -29.34 15.48
N ALA A 25 -6.43 -29.25 14.67
CA ALA A 25 -5.66 -28.04 14.47
C ALA A 25 -6.49 -26.92 13.80
N GLY A 26 -7.23 -27.23 12.73
CA GLY A 26 -8.01 -26.21 12.02
C GLY A 26 -9.20 -25.67 12.82
N ARG A 27 -9.70 -26.41 13.82
CA ARG A 27 -10.70 -25.88 14.77
C ARG A 27 -10.17 -24.71 15.61
N PHE A 28 -8.86 -24.60 15.79
CA PHE A 28 -8.21 -23.46 16.45
C PHE A 28 -7.62 -22.45 15.46
N VAL A 29 -7.05 -22.91 14.36
CA VAL A 29 -6.43 -22.03 13.35
C VAL A 29 -7.49 -21.16 12.66
N LEU A 30 -8.65 -21.72 12.27
CA LEU A 30 -9.69 -20.96 11.60
C LEU A 30 -10.27 -19.80 12.42
N PRO A 31 -10.69 -20.00 13.69
CA PRO A 31 -11.15 -18.86 14.49
C PRO A 31 -10.02 -17.86 14.71
N LEU A 32 -8.78 -18.30 14.95
CA LEU A 32 -7.65 -17.39 15.13
C LEU A 32 -7.39 -16.54 13.87
N VAL A 33 -7.41 -17.14 12.69
CA VAL A 33 -7.29 -16.43 11.40
C VAL A 33 -8.47 -15.48 11.21
N SER A 34 -9.71 -15.88 11.53
CA SER A 34 -10.86 -14.99 11.43
C SER A 34 -10.75 -13.79 12.36
N VAL A 35 -10.27 -13.98 13.59
CA VAL A 35 -10.03 -12.89 14.55
C VAL A 35 -8.93 -11.97 14.03
N ALA A 36 -7.86 -12.53 13.46
CA ALA A 36 -6.79 -11.74 12.86
C ALA A 36 -7.27 -10.89 11.68
N VAL A 37 -8.13 -11.43 10.81
CA VAL A 37 -8.74 -10.70 9.68
C VAL A 37 -9.66 -9.58 10.19
N VAL A 38 -10.52 -9.88 11.17
CA VAL A 38 -11.41 -8.87 11.77
C VAL A 38 -10.59 -7.77 12.44
N ALA A 39 -9.56 -8.13 13.21
CA ALA A 39 -8.65 -7.16 13.84
C ALA A 39 -7.94 -6.29 12.80
N ALA A 40 -7.44 -6.88 11.70
CA ALA A 40 -6.82 -6.13 10.62
C ALA A 40 -7.80 -5.14 9.97
N LEU A 41 -9.04 -5.57 9.70
CA LEU A 41 -10.09 -4.68 9.17
C LEU A 41 -10.41 -3.54 10.13
N VAL A 42 -10.54 -3.83 11.42
CA VAL A 42 -10.75 -2.81 12.45
C VAL A 42 -9.61 -1.79 12.45
N ILE A 43 -8.35 -2.26 12.47
CA ILE A 43 -7.17 -1.38 12.40
C ILE A 43 -7.21 -0.48 11.15
N LEU A 44 -7.57 -1.04 9.98
CA LEU A 44 -7.68 -0.28 8.74
C LEU A 44 -8.79 0.77 8.81
N LEU A 45 -9.93 0.47 9.44
CA LEU A 45 -11.04 1.41 9.59
C LEU A 45 -10.72 2.57 10.55
N PHE A 46 -9.85 2.33 11.54
CA PHE A 46 -9.39 3.37 12.49
C PHE A 46 -8.21 4.20 11.95
N ARG A 47 -7.49 3.74 10.93
CA ARG A 47 -6.41 4.53 10.31
C ARG A 47 -6.98 5.63 9.42
N THR A 48 -6.29 6.77 9.40
CA THR A 48 -6.57 7.88 8.49
C THR A 48 -6.21 7.45 7.07
N PRO A 49 -7.17 7.43 6.12
CA PRO A 49 -6.89 7.02 4.75
C PRO A 49 -6.13 8.12 4.01
N ALA A 50 -5.08 7.73 3.26
CA ALA A 50 -4.34 8.64 2.38
C ALA A 50 -4.98 8.73 0.97
N TYR A 51 -5.83 7.76 0.62
CA TYR A 51 -6.55 7.66 -0.64
C TYR A 51 -8.04 7.40 -0.40
N SER A 52 -8.85 7.30 -1.46
CA SER A 52 -10.26 6.90 -1.31
C SER A 52 -10.39 5.50 -0.70
N ARG A 53 -11.42 5.27 0.12
CA ARG A 53 -11.65 3.97 0.79
C ARG A 53 -11.94 2.81 -0.16
N THR A 54 -12.14 3.07 -1.45
CA THR A 54 -12.30 2.07 -2.51
C THR A 54 -10.98 1.70 -3.20
N THR A 55 -9.87 2.35 -2.84
CA THR A 55 -8.57 2.13 -3.48
C THR A 55 -7.88 0.88 -2.91
N PHE A 56 -7.42 0.02 -3.82
CA PHE A 56 -6.62 -1.17 -3.52
C PHE A 56 -5.46 -1.31 -4.51
N GLY A 57 -4.34 -1.84 -4.02
CA GLY A 57 -3.16 -2.17 -4.83
C GLY A 57 -2.06 -1.10 -4.80
N PRO A 58 -1.07 -1.21 -5.70
CA PRO A 58 0.07 -0.31 -5.72
C PRO A 58 -0.34 1.09 -6.19
N ARG A 59 0.05 2.12 -5.45
CA ARG A 59 -0.21 3.54 -5.76
C ARG A 59 1.04 4.37 -5.54
N THR A 60 1.13 5.45 -6.30
CA THR A 60 2.20 6.44 -6.22
C THR A 60 1.62 7.77 -5.78
N ARG A 61 2.24 8.41 -4.80
CA ARG A 61 1.92 9.76 -4.33
C ARG A 61 3.17 10.62 -4.38
N ILE A 62 2.99 11.86 -4.82
CA ILE A 62 4.03 12.89 -4.76
C ILE A 62 3.71 13.77 -3.57
N LEU A 63 4.68 13.91 -2.67
CA LEU A 63 4.65 14.80 -1.53
C LEU A 63 5.62 15.94 -1.82
N GLU A 64 5.11 17.16 -1.84
CA GLU A 64 5.94 18.35 -1.99
C GLU A 64 6.23 18.94 -0.62
N SER A 65 7.50 19.24 -0.37
CA SER A 65 7.96 19.89 0.86
C SER A 65 9.00 20.95 0.54
N THR A 66 9.12 21.96 1.40
CA THR A 66 10.18 22.96 1.30
C THR A 66 11.53 22.29 1.61
N PRO A 67 12.58 22.51 0.81
CA PRO A 67 13.90 21.95 1.09
C PRO A 67 14.42 22.48 2.44
N ASN A 68 14.93 21.57 3.28
CA ASN A 68 15.43 21.90 4.62
C ASN A 68 16.72 22.72 4.61
N THR A 69 17.39 22.82 3.45
CA THR A 69 18.69 23.47 3.29
C THR A 69 18.70 24.36 2.05
N THR A 70 19.21 25.58 2.17
CA THR A 70 19.33 26.54 1.05
C THR A 70 20.35 26.15 -0.02
N ASP A 71 21.20 25.14 0.24
CA ASP A 71 22.28 24.72 -0.68
C ASP A 71 21.93 23.52 -1.56
N THR A 72 20.70 23.00 -1.51
CA THR A 72 20.29 21.91 -2.42
C THR A 72 20.16 22.43 -3.85
N ALA A 73 20.88 21.81 -4.79
CA ALA A 73 20.77 22.11 -6.22
C ALA A 73 19.67 21.26 -6.88
N CYS A 74 19.00 21.84 -7.87
CA CYS A 74 18.02 21.20 -8.72
C CYS A 74 18.68 20.06 -9.50
N VAL A 75 18.07 18.88 -9.48
CA VAL A 75 18.62 17.69 -10.17
C VAL A 75 18.63 17.83 -11.69
N GLU A 76 17.76 18.67 -12.26
CA GLU A 76 17.65 18.83 -13.72
C GLU A 76 18.63 19.87 -14.30
N CYS A 77 18.83 20.99 -13.62
CA CYS A 77 19.58 22.13 -14.16
C CYS A 77 20.68 22.68 -13.24
N GLY A 78 20.81 22.16 -12.01
CA GLY A 78 21.83 22.59 -11.05
C GLY A 78 21.61 23.96 -10.40
N SER A 79 20.49 24.64 -10.70
CA SER A 79 20.10 25.89 -10.03
C SER A 79 19.70 25.65 -8.56
N PRO A 80 19.58 26.68 -7.70
CA PRO A 80 19.08 26.49 -6.35
C PRO A 80 17.67 25.86 -6.36
N ALA A 81 17.50 24.74 -5.66
CA ALA A 81 16.22 24.06 -5.56
C ALA A 81 15.27 24.83 -4.64
N THR A 82 14.04 25.01 -5.10
CA THR A 82 12.96 25.70 -4.36
C THR A 82 11.99 24.70 -3.73
N THR A 83 11.89 23.49 -4.28
CA THR A 83 10.95 22.45 -3.86
C THR A 83 11.65 21.10 -3.74
N LEU A 84 11.34 20.32 -2.71
CA LEU A 84 11.75 18.92 -2.59
C LEU A 84 10.55 18.01 -2.86
N ARG A 85 10.67 17.17 -3.90
CA ARG A 85 9.63 16.22 -4.31
C ARG A 85 9.95 14.85 -3.80
N ARG A 86 9.12 14.35 -2.89
CA ARG A 86 9.19 12.96 -2.42
C ARG A 86 8.18 12.10 -3.16
N TYR A 87 8.69 11.13 -3.92
CA TYR A 87 7.91 10.10 -4.57
C TYR A 87 7.76 8.93 -3.61
N VAL A 88 6.52 8.55 -3.33
CA VAL A 88 6.22 7.42 -2.44
C VAL A 88 5.36 6.44 -3.20
N ARG A 89 5.83 5.20 -3.33
CA ARG A 89 5.09 4.08 -3.90
C ARG A 89 4.68 3.14 -2.78
N GLU A 90 3.39 2.89 -2.65
CA GLU A 90 2.82 2.17 -1.51
C GLU A 90 1.83 1.12 -1.98
N TRP A 91 1.71 0.02 -1.24
CA TRP A 91 0.57 -0.87 -1.36
C TRP A 91 -0.57 -0.37 -0.48
N VAL A 92 -1.73 -0.16 -1.08
CA VAL A 92 -2.91 0.42 -0.43
C VAL A 92 -3.99 -0.64 -0.25
N VAL A 93 -4.62 -0.66 0.91
CA VAL A 93 -5.80 -1.48 1.21
C VAL A 93 -6.86 -0.57 1.84
N LEU A 94 -8.06 -0.53 1.25
CA LEU A 94 -9.15 0.33 1.73
C LEU A 94 -8.75 1.82 1.87
N GLY A 95 -7.92 2.32 0.96
CA GLY A 95 -7.42 3.70 1.00
C GLY A 95 -6.32 3.98 2.02
N VAL A 96 -5.90 2.97 2.79
CA VAL A 96 -4.82 3.08 3.78
C VAL A 96 -3.54 2.45 3.22
N PRO A 97 -2.40 3.16 3.22
CA PRO A 97 -1.12 2.57 2.88
C PRO A 97 -0.71 1.57 3.97
N VAL A 98 -0.44 0.33 3.57
CA VAL A 98 -0.07 -0.77 4.48
C VAL A 98 1.37 -1.19 4.34
N VAL A 99 1.98 -0.99 3.17
CA VAL A 99 3.36 -1.36 2.88
C VAL A 99 3.98 -0.28 1.98
N LEU A 100 5.16 0.20 2.35
CA LEU A 100 5.99 1.02 1.47
C LEU A 100 6.70 0.10 0.48
N LEU A 101 6.53 0.35 -0.82
CA LEU A 101 7.17 -0.41 -1.89
C LEU A 101 8.45 0.26 -2.36
N ASP A 102 8.43 1.58 -2.46
CA ASP A 102 9.55 2.38 -2.97
C ASP A 102 9.39 3.82 -2.47
N ASP A 103 10.50 4.51 -2.23
CA ASP A 103 10.51 5.95 -2.00
C ASP A 103 11.78 6.62 -2.53
N GLY A 104 11.65 7.90 -2.86
CA GLY A 104 12.76 8.68 -3.36
C GLY A 104 12.47 10.17 -3.26
N GLU A 105 13.52 10.98 -3.24
CA GLU A 105 13.44 12.43 -3.11
C GLU A 105 14.25 13.10 -4.21
N ASN A 106 13.64 14.06 -4.91
CA ASN A 106 14.32 14.86 -5.92
C ASN A 106 14.15 16.35 -5.59
N PRO A 107 15.26 17.09 -5.36
CA PRO A 107 15.22 18.54 -5.30
C PRO A 107 15.00 19.12 -6.71
N VAL A 108 14.00 19.97 -6.86
CA VAL A 108 13.63 20.63 -8.12
C VAL A 108 13.49 22.14 -7.91
N CYS A 109 13.76 22.93 -8.95
CA CYS A 109 13.43 24.36 -8.98
C CYS A 109 12.06 24.60 -9.61
N ASP A 110 11.48 25.78 -9.40
CA ASP A 110 10.12 26.11 -9.86
C ASP A 110 9.95 25.98 -11.38
N ASP A 111 11.02 26.29 -12.15
CA ASP A 111 11.03 26.15 -13.62
C ASP A 111 10.92 24.68 -14.09
N HIS A 112 11.29 23.72 -13.24
CA HIS A 112 11.31 22.28 -13.52
C HIS A 112 10.33 21.51 -12.62
N ARG A 113 9.27 22.22 -12.20
CA ARG A 113 8.22 21.66 -11.33
C ARG A 113 7.13 20.94 -12.14
N ASP A 114 6.90 21.24 -13.41
CA ASP A 114 5.81 20.61 -14.18
C ASP A 114 6.33 19.63 -15.24
#